data_AF-A0AAU2YUA0-F1
#
_entry.id   AF-A0AAU2YUA0-F1
#
_cell.length_a   1.000
_cell.length_b   1.000
_cell.length_c   1.000
_cell.angle_alpha   90.00
_cell.angle_beta   90.00
_cell.angle_gamma   90.00
#
_symmetry.space_group_name_H-M   'P 1'
#
loop_
_entity.id
_entity.type
_entity.pdbx_description
1 polymer ?
#
loop_
_entity_poly.entity_id
_entity_poly.type
_entity_poly.pdbx_seq_one_letter_code
_entity_poly.pdbx_strand_id
1 'polypeptide(L)'
;MSALATAGLLAAAGVLSLAGTAEAATTLGASAAAKGRYFGTAVAANHLGESAYASTLDTEFTMVTPENEMKWDAVEASRNSFNFGSADQIVSHAQGKGMKLRGHTLVWHSQLPGWVSGLGATDLRSAMNNHINQVMAHYKGKIYAWDVVNEAFQDGSSGARRSSPFQDKLGNGFIEEAFRTARAADSGAKLCYNDYNTDGQNAKSNAVYAMVKDFKQRGVPIDCVGFQSHFNSNSPVPSDYQANLQRFADLGVDVQITELDIEGSGSAQAASYTKVVNACLAVTRCNGITVWGIPDKYSWRSSGTPLLFDDNYGKKPAYTAVLAALGGTGDGGGDPGTGGACTATYTRTNTWGDRFNGQVTVKAGSSAISTWTVPVTVTSPQKIATTWNGTPSWDGSGNVMTMKPNGNGSLAAGASTSFGFTVMTNGNTSAPTIGACTTS
;
A
#
# COMPACT_ATOMS: atom_id res chain seq x y z
N MET A 1 14.68 -44.00 63.77
CA MET A 1 15.48 -44.03 62.53
C MET A 1 15.10 -42.81 61.71
N SER A 2 16.12 -42.11 61.22
CA SER A 2 16.11 -40.70 60.83
C SER A 2 15.26 -40.35 59.61
N ALA A 3 14.76 -39.11 59.62
CA ALA A 3 14.16 -38.42 58.50
C ALA A 3 15.18 -38.13 57.39
N LEU A 4 14.74 -38.14 56.14
CA LEU A 4 15.34 -37.38 55.05
C LEU A 4 14.27 -36.96 54.05
N ALA A 5 13.94 -35.68 54.10
CA ALA A 5 13.16 -34.97 53.09
C ALA A 5 14.04 -34.76 51.85
N THR A 6 13.50 -35.06 50.67
CA THR A 6 14.16 -34.74 49.40
C THR A 6 13.28 -33.73 48.67
N ALA A 7 13.73 -32.48 48.65
CA ALA A 7 13.11 -31.40 47.88
C ALA A 7 13.51 -31.55 46.40
N GLY A 8 12.54 -31.79 45.53
CA GLY A 8 12.74 -31.77 44.08
C GLY A 8 12.67 -30.33 43.56
N LEU A 9 13.79 -29.80 43.06
CA LEU A 9 13.82 -28.55 42.31
C LEU A 9 13.02 -28.70 41.00
N LEU A 10 12.00 -27.87 40.79
CA LEU A 10 11.44 -27.60 39.47
C LEU A 10 12.42 -26.73 38.68
N ALA A 11 13.04 -27.28 37.64
CA ALA A 11 13.75 -26.51 36.63
C ALA A 11 12.72 -25.84 35.70
N ALA A 12 12.45 -24.54 35.93
CA ALA A 12 11.75 -23.72 34.95
C ALA A 12 12.70 -23.41 33.78
N ALA A 13 12.56 -24.15 32.68
CA ALA A 13 13.20 -23.81 31.42
C ALA A 13 12.53 -22.55 30.86
N GLY A 14 13.11 -21.38 31.14
CA GLY A 14 12.73 -20.12 30.52
C GLY A 14 13.05 -20.18 29.03
N VAL A 15 12.02 -20.22 28.20
CA VAL A 15 12.14 -19.94 26.77
C VAL A 15 12.47 -18.45 26.65
N LEU A 16 13.75 -18.11 26.51
CA LEU A 16 14.15 -16.79 26.04
C LEU A 16 13.67 -16.67 24.59
N SER A 17 12.53 -16.00 24.40
CA SER A 17 12.20 -15.41 23.12
C SER A 17 13.27 -14.37 22.80
N LEU A 18 14.23 -14.74 21.97
CA LEU A 18 15.06 -13.77 21.26
C LEU A 18 14.10 -12.96 20.39
N ALA A 19 13.62 -11.83 20.93
CA ALA A 19 13.02 -10.79 20.13
C ALA A 19 14.12 -10.34 19.16
N GLY A 20 14.04 -10.82 17.92
CA GLY A 20 14.87 -10.33 16.84
C GLY A 20 14.79 -8.81 16.86
N THR A 21 15.94 -8.14 16.82
CA THR A 21 15.98 -6.71 16.56
C THR A 21 15.21 -6.47 15.27
N ALA A 22 14.06 -5.81 15.36
CA ALA A 22 13.27 -5.45 14.19
C ALA A 22 14.15 -4.55 13.31
N GLU A 23 14.73 -5.10 12.25
CA GLU A 23 15.28 -4.27 11.19
C GLU A 23 14.13 -3.39 10.66
N ALA A 24 14.36 -2.09 10.60
CA ALA A 24 13.37 -1.18 10.07
C ALA A 24 13.14 -1.54 8.60
N ALA A 25 11.93 -1.98 8.28
CA ALA A 25 11.55 -2.34 6.93
C ALA A 25 11.71 -1.12 5.99
N THR A 26 12.28 -1.33 4.81
CA THR A 26 12.67 -0.25 3.90
C THR A 26 11.72 -0.06 2.71
N THR A 27 10.79 -0.99 2.50
CA THR A 27 9.79 -0.98 1.42
C THR A 27 8.36 -0.93 1.98
N LEU A 28 7.39 -0.51 1.15
CA LEU A 28 5.99 -0.39 1.58
C LEU A 28 5.43 -1.74 2.05
N GLY A 29 5.63 -2.79 1.27
CA GLY A 29 5.16 -4.14 1.54
C GLY A 29 5.75 -4.72 2.83
N ALA A 30 7.07 -4.59 3.03
CA ALA A 30 7.72 -5.06 4.25
C ALA A 30 7.28 -4.27 5.49
N SER A 31 7.11 -2.95 5.37
CA SER A 31 6.67 -2.10 6.48
C SER A 31 5.23 -2.37 6.88
N ALA A 32 4.34 -2.58 5.90
CA ALA A 32 2.98 -3.03 6.18
C ALA A 32 2.96 -4.43 6.82
N ALA A 33 3.79 -5.36 6.33
CA ALA A 33 3.88 -6.71 6.89
C ALA A 33 4.32 -6.70 8.36
N ALA A 34 5.25 -5.82 8.75
CA ALA A 34 5.66 -5.61 10.14
C ALA A 34 4.52 -5.11 11.05
N LYS A 35 3.46 -4.55 10.47
CA LYS A 35 2.22 -4.16 11.16
C LYS A 35 1.09 -5.19 11.01
N GLY A 36 1.39 -6.37 10.48
CA GLY A 36 0.39 -7.41 10.21
C GLY A 36 -0.61 -7.01 9.13
N ARG A 37 -0.16 -6.24 8.12
CA ARG A 37 -0.96 -5.77 6.98
C ARG A 37 -0.29 -6.16 5.67
N TYR A 38 -1.05 -6.20 4.57
CA TYR A 38 -0.44 -6.16 3.24
C TYR A 38 -0.38 -4.72 2.74
N PHE A 39 0.59 -4.44 1.85
CA PHE A 39 0.56 -3.28 0.95
C PHE A 39 0.61 -3.81 -0.48
N GLY A 40 -0.39 -3.46 -1.28
CA GLY A 40 -0.57 -3.98 -2.63
C GLY A 40 -0.76 -2.91 -3.68
N THR A 41 -0.83 -3.34 -4.94
CA THR A 41 -1.10 -2.47 -6.09
C THR A 41 -1.96 -3.17 -7.15
N ALA A 42 -2.74 -2.40 -7.89
CA ALA A 42 -3.36 -2.86 -9.13
C ALA A 42 -2.34 -2.94 -10.26
N VAL A 43 -2.42 -4.00 -11.07
CA VAL A 43 -1.50 -4.24 -12.18
C VAL A 43 -2.23 -4.66 -13.44
N ALA A 44 -1.67 -4.29 -14.59
CA ALA A 44 -2.13 -4.76 -15.90
C ALA A 44 -1.05 -5.61 -16.57
N ALA A 45 -1.47 -6.71 -17.21
CA ALA A 45 -0.58 -7.74 -17.74
C ALA A 45 0.37 -7.19 -18.82
N ASN A 46 -0.10 -6.22 -19.62
CA ASN A 46 0.69 -5.57 -20.67
C ASN A 46 1.86 -4.74 -20.14
N HIS A 47 1.90 -4.37 -18.86
CA HIS A 47 3.00 -3.62 -18.25
C HIS A 47 4.07 -4.52 -17.60
N LEU A 48 3.79 -5.80 -17.37
CA LEU A 48 4.74 -6.72 -16.72
C LEU A 48 6.03 -6.95 -17.52
N GLY A 49 6.02 -6.67 -18.84
CA GLY A 49 7.22 -6.73 -19.68
C GLY A 49 8.15 -5.52 -19.52
N GLU A 50 7.70 -4.43 -18.91
CA GLU A 50 8.53 -3.25 -18.66
C GLU A 50 9.38 -3.45 -17.40
N SER A 51 10.71 -3.44 -17.55
CA SER A 51 11.62 -3.77 -16.45
C SER A 51 11.46 -2.86 -15.22
N ALA A 52 11.24 -1.55 -15.42
CA ALA A 52 11.05 -0.61 -14.32
C ALA A 52 9.72 -0.84 -13.58
N TYR A 53 8.66 -1.20 -14.32
CA TYR A 53 7.37 -1.57 -13.74
C TYR A 53 7.48 -2.83 -12.89
N ALA A 54 8.02 -3.91 -13.46
CA ALA A 54 8.18 -5.18 -12.76
C ALA A 54 9.12 -5.06 -11.54
N SER A 55 10.22 -4.31 -11.66
CA SER A 55 11.14 -4.09 -10.54
C SER A 55 10.48 -3.31 -9.39
N THR A 56 9.67 -2.29 -9.71
CA THR A 56 8.96 -1.52 -8.69
C THR A 56 7.89 -2.38 -8.02
N LEU A 57 7.13 -3.15 -8.82
CA LEU A 57 6.16 -4.12 -8.33
C LEU A 57 6.78 -5.11 -7.32
N ASP A 58 7.88 -5.75 -7.72
CA ASP A 58 8.56 -6.80 -6.95
C ASP A 58 9.18 -6.31 -5.65
N THR A 59 9.60 -5.05 -5.61
CA THR A 59 10.30 -4.47 -4.46
C THR A 59 9.32 -3.95 -3.41
N GLU A 60 8.26 -3.29 -3.85
CA GLU A 60 7.46 -2.42 -2.97
C GLU A 60 6.17 -3.08 -2.51
N PHE A 61 5.68 -4.14 -3.16
CA PHE A 61 4.34 -4.68 -2.91
C PHE A 61 4.35 -6.16 -2.52
N THR A 62 3.38 -6.53 -1.69
CA THR A 62 3.17 -7.91 -1.18
C THR A 62 1.82 -8.48 -1.60
N MET A 63 1.05 -7.72 -2.37
CA MET A 63 -0.25 -8.10 -2.87
C MET A 63 -0.53 -7.44 -4.22
N VAL A 64 -1.19 -8.15 -5.12
CA VAL A 64 -1.61 -7.62 -6.43
C VAL A 64 -3.11 -7.79 -6.66
N THR A 65 -3.66 -6.88 -7.46
CA THR A 65 -5.01 -6.97 -8.03
C THR A 65 -4.89 -6.84 -9.56
N PRO A 66 -5.40 -7.78 -10.38
CA PRO A 66 -5.52 -7.55 -11.82
C PRO A 66 -6.50 -6.39 -12.08
N GLU A 67 -6.05 -5.35 -12.76
CA GLU A 67 -6.83 -4.13 -12.97
C GLU A 67 -8.06 -4.39 -13.84
N ASN A 68 -7.91 -5.25 -14.86
CA ASN A 68 -8.98 -5.56 -15.82
C ASN A 68 -9.09 -7.05 -16.18
N GLU A 69 -8.01 -7.81 -16.03
CA GLU A 69 -7.86 -9.14 -16.62
C GLU A 69 -8.75 -10.21 -15.99
N MET A 70 -9.33 -9.92 -14.81
CA MET A 70 -10.30 -10.79 -14.13
C MET A 70 -11.74 -10.29 -14.18
N LYS A 71 -12.02 -9.18 -14.89
CA LYS A 71 -13.40 -8.70 -15.12
C LYS A 71 -14.12 -9.61 -16.11
N TRP A 72 -15.46 -9.57 -16.07
CA TRP A 72 -16.29 -10.55 -16.80
C TRP A 72 -16.04 -10.52 -18.31
N ASP A 73 -16.01 -9.34 -18.93
CA ASP A 73 -15.77 -9.22 -20.37
C ASP A 73 -14.39 -9.76 -20.80
N ALA A 74 -13.37 -9.64 -19.95
CA ALA A 74 -12.03 -10.14 -20.19
C ALA A 74 -11.97 -11.67 -20.11
N VAL A 75 -12.60 -12.28 -19.11
CA VAL A 75 -12.50 -13.74 -18.88
C VAL A 75 -13.57 -14.56 -19.59
N GLU A 76 -14.71 -13.97 -19.98
CA GLU A 76 -15.83 -14.67 -20.62
C GLU A 76 -16.54 -13.79 -21.69
N ALA A 77 -15.76 -13.27 -22.65
CA ALA A 77 -16.26 -12.42 -23.73
C ALA A 77 -17.44 -13.05 -24.53
N SER A 78 -17.47 -14.38 -24.62
CA SER A 78 -18.57 -15.16 -25.21
C SER A 78 -19.07 -16.21 -24.21
N ARG A 79 -20.39 -16.40 -24.12
CA ARG A 79 -21.03 -17.29 -23.14
C ARG A 79 -20.37 -18.68 -23.13
N ASN A 80 -19.92 -19.11 -21.94
CA ASN A 80 -19.25 -20.38 -21.67
C ASN A 80 -17.88 -20.57 -22.38
N SER A 81 -17.29 -19.51 -22.95
CA SER A 81 -15.95 -19.56 -23.55
C SER A 81 -15.00 -18.72 -22.72
N PHE A 82 -14.26 -19.38 -21.82
CA PHE A 82 -13.38 -18.71 -20.87
C PHE A 82 -11.96 -18.51 -21.42
N ASN A 83 -11.40 -17.32 -21.21
CA ASN A 83 -10.01 -17.01 -21.50
C ASN A 83 -9.33 -16.42 -20.26
N PHE A 84 -8.42 -17.19 -19.66
CA PHE A 84 -7.71 -16.79 -18.46
C PHE A 84 -6.29 -16.27 -18.72
N GLY A 85 -5.82 -16.25 -19.97
CA GLY A 85 -4.40 -16.06 -20.31
C GLY A 85 -3.75 -14.83 -19.68
N SER A 86 -4.35 -13.65 -19.85
CA SER A 86 -3.78 -12.40 -19.32
C SER A 86 -3.80 -12.35 -17.78
N ALA A 87 -4.86 -12.86 -17.15
CA ALA A 87 -4.93 -12.93 -15.69
C ALA A 87 -3.97 -14.00 -15.12
N ASP A 88 -3.80 -15.13 -15.80
CA ASP A 88 -2.85 -16.19 -15.44
C ASP A 88 -1.39 -15.68 -15.47
N GLN A 89 -1.06 -14.73 -16.35
CA GLN A 89 0.25 -14.07 -16.33
C GLN A 89 0.48 -13.31 -15.01
N ILE A 90 -0.51 -12.53 -14.56
CA ILE A 90 -0.44 -11.80 -13.29
C ILE A 90 -0.40 -12.76 -12.11
N VAL A 91 -1.24 -13.81 -12.11
CA VAL A 91 -1.27 -14.83 -11.06
C VAL A 91 0.08 -15.53 -10.94
N SER A 92 0.67 -15.92 -12.08
CA SER A 92 1.97 -16.61 -12.10
C SER A 92 3.10 -15.71 -11.59
N HIS A 93 3.10 -14.42 -11.98
CA HIS A 93 4.05 -13.43 -11.47
C HIS A 93 3.93 -13.28 -9.95
N ALA A 94 2.71 -13.08 -9.45
CA ALA A 94 2.42 -12.92 -8.03
C ALA A 94 2.88 -14.14 -7.20
N GLN A 95 2.54 -15.35 -7.65
CA GLN A 95 2.94 -16.58 -6.97
C GLN A 95 4.46 -16.77 -6.98
N GLY A 96 5.13 -16.48 -8.10
CA GLY A 96 6.59 -16.53 -8.21
C GLY A 96 7.33 -15.57 -7.27
N LYS A 97 6.64 -14.52 -6.79
CA LYS A 97 7.16 -13.52 -5.85
C LYS A 97 6.60 -13.67 -4.44
N GLY A 98 5.78 -14.69 -4.17
CA GLY A 98 5.14 -14.89 -2.87
C GLY A 98 4.11 -13.80 -2.51
N MET A 99 3.60 -13.07 -3.50
CA MET A 99 2.58 -12.04 -3.30
C MET A 99 1.19 -12.67 -3.12
N LYS A 100 0.36 -12.04 -2.30
CA LYS A 100 -1.07 -12.34 -2.24
C LYS A 100 -1.77 -11.81 -3.50
N LEU A 101 -2.92 -12.38 -3.84
CA LEU A 101 -3.70 -11.97 -4.99
C LEU A 101 -5.14 -11.66 -4.56
N ARG A 102 -5.67 -10.50 -4.96
CA ARG A 102 -7.11 -10.24 -4.92
C ARG A 102 -7.69 -10.43 -6.31
N GLY A 103 -8.71 -11.26 -6.40
CA GLY A 103 -9.50 -11.39 -7.61
C GLY A 103 -10.53 -10.26 -7.70
N HIS A 104 -10.49 -9.51 -8.79
CA HIS A 104 -11.33 -8.35 -9.03
C HIS A 104 -11.84 -8.39 -10.48
N THR A 105 -13.13 -8.62 -10.73
CA THR A 105 -14.24 -8.90 -9.80
C THR A 105 -15.23 -9.84 -10.48
N LEU A 106 -16.01 -10.60 -9.71
CA LEU A 106 -16.90 -11.64 -10.25
C LEU A 106 -18.22 -11.10 -10.80
N VAL A 107 -18.85 -10.14 -10.11
CA VAL A 107 -20.15 -9.57 -10.51
C VAL A 107 -20.10 -8.06 -10.39
N TRP A 108 -20.18 -7.38 -11.53
CA TRP A 108 -20.18 -5.92 -11.62
C TRP A 108 -21.13 -5.46 -12.71
N HIS A 109 -21.66 -4.24 -12.57
CA HIS A 109 -22.56 -3.66 -13.56
C HIS A 109 -21.84 -3.15 -14.82
N SER A 110 -20.53 -2.90 -14.72
CA SER A 110 -19.65 -2.44 -15.79
C SER A 110 -18.76 -3.57 -16.29
N GLN A 111 -18.14 -3.38 -17.47
CA GLN A 111 -17.28 -4.37 -18.13
C GLN A 111 -17.93 -5.77 -18.21
N LEU A 112 -19.22 -5.76 -18.53
CA LEU A 112 -20.01 -6.94 -18.81
C LEU A 112 -19.97 -7.24 -20.31
N PRO A 113 -19.78 -8.51 -20.71
CA PRO A 113 -19.83 -8.88 -22.11
C PRO A 113 -21.26 -8.68 -22.65
N GLY A 114 -21.37 -8.22 -23.90
CA GLY A 114 -22.65 -7.77 -24.47
C GLY A 114 -23.78 -8.81 -24.45
N TRP A 115 -23.45 -10.10 -24.41
CA TRP A 115 -24.45 -11.18 -24.34
C TRP A 115 -25.19 -11.24 -22.99
N VAL A 116 -24.60 -10.75 -21.90
CA VAL A 116 -25.18 -10.84 -20.54
C VAL A 116 -26.41 -9.95 -20.41
N SER A 117 -26.33 -8.69 -20.87
CA SER A 117 -27.41 -7.71 -20.73
C SER A 117 -28.70 -8.11 -21.45
N GLY A 118 -28.60 -8.93 -22.51
CA GLY A 118 -29.75 -9.43 -23.28
C GLY A 118 -30.52 -10.58 -22.62
N LEU A 119 -29.99 -11.22 -21.59
CA LEU A 119 -30.59 -12.43 -21.01
C LEU A 119 -31.84 -12.16 -20.18
N GLY A 120 -32.83 -13.06 -20.23
CA GLY A 120 -33.94 -13.09 -19.27
C GLY A 120 -33.48 -13.52 -17.87
N ALA A 121 -34.34 -13.34 -16.85
CA ALA A 121 -33.97 -13.58 -15.45
C ALA A 121 -33.40 -14.99 -15.18
N THR A 122 -34.01 -16.05 -15.71
CA THR A 122 -33.55 -17.44 -15.51
C THR A 122 -32.18 -17.70 -16.14
N ASP A 123 -31.97 -17.24 -17.37
CA ASP A 123 -30.70 -17.38 -18.08
C ASP A 123 -29.60 -16.53 -17.42
N LEU A 124 -29.94 -15.32 -16.98
CA LEU A 124 -29.00 -14.42 -16.31
C LEU A 124 -28.54 -14.99 -14.98
N ARG A 125 -29.45 -15.55 -14.17
CA ARG A 125 -29.11 -16.23 -12.92
C ARG A 125 -28.18 -17.42 -13.18
N SER A 126 -28.51 -18.24 -14.17
CA SER A 126 -27.67 -19.38 -14.57
C SER A 126 -26.29 -18.94 -15.05
N ALA A 127 -26.22 -17.86 -15.84
CA ALA A 127 -24.97 -17.29 -16.33
C ALA A 127 -24.11 -16.75 -15.19
N MET A 128 -24.68 -15.98 -14.25
CA MET A 128 -23.99 -15.45 -13.07
C MET A 128 -23.38 -16.57 -12.22
N ASN A 129 -24.18 -17.60 -11.90
CA ASN A 129 -23.69 -18.68 -11.07
C ASN A 129 -22.63 -19.53 -11.79
N ASN A 130 -22.80 -19.77 -13.10
CA ASN A 130 -21.81 -20.46 -13.91
C ASN A 130 -20.49 -19.67 -13.98
N HIS A 131 -20.56 -18.37 -14.23
CA HIS A 131 -19.38 -17.49 -14.27
C HIS A 131 -18.59 -17.56 -12.96
N ILE A 132 -19.25 -17.34 -11.82
CA ILE A 132 -18.63 -17.43 -10.49
C ILE A 132 -17.95 -18.79 -10.30
N ASN A 133 -18.66 -19.88 -10.60
CA ASN A 133 -18.12 -21.23 -10.43
C ASN A 133 -16.89 -21.49 -11.31
N GLN A 134 -16.95 -21.14 -12.59
CA GLN A 134 -15.87 -21.42 -13.54
C GLN A 134 -14.61 -20.58 -13.24
N VAL A 135 -14.78 -19.29 -12.96
CA VAL A 135 -13.66 -18.39 -12.62
C VAL A 135 -13.02 -18.82 -11.30
N MET A 136 -13.82 -19.03 -10.25
CA MET A 136 -13.28 -19.42 -8.95
C MET A 136 -12.71 -20.84 -8.93
N ALA A 137 -13.25 -21.77 -9.72
CA ALA A 137 -12.67 -23.11 -9.87
C ALA A 137 -11.27 -23.05 -10.51
N HIS A 138 -11.07 -22.22 -11.53
CA HIS A 138 -9.78 -22.04 -12.19
C HIS A 138 -8.70 -21.47 -11.25
N TYR A 139 -9.09 -20.52 -10.40
CA TYR A 139 -8.18 -19.84 -9.45
C TYR A 139 -8.21 -20.40 -8.02
N LYS A 140 -8.85 -21.56 -7.81
CA LYS A 140 -9.04 -22.15 -6.47
C LYS A 140 -7.73 -22.29 -5.71
N GLY A 141 -7.70 -21.79 -4.47
CA GLY A 141 -6.51 -21.82 -3.61
C GLY A 141 -5.38 -20.86 -4.00
N LYS A 142 -5.52 -20.06 -5.07
CA LYS A 142 -4.53 -19.03 -5.49
C LYS A 142 -4.91 -17.62 -5.03
N ILE A 143 -6.16 -17.41 -4.63
CA ILE A 143 -6.73 -16.09 -4.35
C ILE A 143 -6.86 -15.89 -2.83
N TYR A 144 -6.33 -14.78 -2.33
CA TYR A 144 -6.48 -14.37 -0.93
C TYR A 144 -7.88 -13.83 -0.65
N ALA A 145 -8.38 -12.97 -1.54
CA ALA A 145 -9.71 -12.35 -1.42
C ALA A 145 -10.35 -12.14 -2.81
N TRP A 146 -11.67 -12.31 -2.91
CA TRP A 146 -12.45 -11.97 -4.08
C TRP A 146 -13.35 -10.78 -3.79
N ASP A 147 -13.35 -9.80 -4.69
CA ASP A 147 -14.46 -8.87 -4.80
C ASP A 147 -15.59 -9.62 -5.51
N VAL A 148 -16.53 -10.18 -4.73
CA VAL A 148 -17.61 -11.02 -5.26
C VAL A 148 -18.65 -10.17 -5.97
N VAL A 149 -19.04 -9.06 -5.36
CA VAL A 149 -19.93 -8.07 -5.97
C VAL A 149 -19.31 -6.70 -5.81
N ASN A 150 -19.19 -5.99 -6.92
CA ASN A 150 -18.65 -4.64 -6.98
C ASN A 150 -19.77 -3.61 -7.24
N GLU A 151 -19.78 -2.51 -6.48
CA GLU A 151 -20.56 -1.28 -6.76
C GLU A 151 -22.07 -1.45 -6.97
N ALA A 152 -22.72 -2.31 -6.18
CA ALA A 152 -24.15 -2.61 -6.30
C ALA A 152 -25.08 -1.52 -5.75
N PHE A 153 -24.54 -0.46 -5.14
CA PHE A 153 -25.31 0.71 -4.71
C PHE A 153 -25.02 1.92 -5.61
N GLN A 154 -26.05 2.71 -5.90
CA GLN A 154 -25.91 3.93 -6.67
C GLN A 154 -25.43 5.09 -5.79
N ASP A 155 -24.88 6.11 -6.42
CA ASP A 155 -24.50 7.35 -5.74
C ASP A 155 -25.74 8.19 -5.36
N GLY A 156 -25.54 9.15 -4.46
CA GLY A 156 -26.57 10.08 -3.99
C GLY A 156 -27.03 9.80 -2.56
N SER A 157 -28.21 10.33 -2.21
CA SER A 157 -28.71 10.40 -0.84
C SER A 157 -29.72 9.30 -0.47
N SER A 158 -30.06 8.39 -1.39
CA SER A 158 -31.10 7.38 -1.16
C SER A 158 -30.57 6.06 -0.60
N GLY A 159 -29.30 5.72 -0.82
CA GLY A 159 -28.77 4.39 -0.54
C GLY A 159 -29.41 3.30 -1.41
N ALA A 160 -29.96 3.66 -2.57
CA ALA A 160 -30.64 2.73 -3.46
C ALA A 160 -29.67 1.77 -4.17
N ARG A 161 -30.21 0.65 -4.66
CA ARG A 161 -29.48 -0.27 -5.52
C ARG A 161 -29.22 0.35 -6.88
N ARG A 162 -28.06 0.04 -7.45
CA ARG A 162 -27.69 0.48 -8.80
C ARG A 162 -28.45 -0.35 -9.84
N SER A 163 -29.08 0.32 -10.81
CA SER A 163 -29.65 -0.36 -11.98
C SER A 163 -28.55 -1.10 -12.74
N SER A 164 -28.82 -2.38 -13.01
CA SER A 164 -27.95 -3.30 -13.72
C SER A 164 -28.79 -4.49 -14.19
N PRO A 165 -28.35 -5.28 -15.17
CA PRO A 165 -29.07 -6.49 -15.56
C PRO A 165 -29.39 -7.40 -14.36
N PHE A 166 -28.46 -7.52 -13.40
CA PHE A 166 -28.65 -8.30 -12.19
C PHE A 166 -29.71 -7.69 -11.27
N GLN A 167 -29.61 -6.41 -10.94
CA GLN A 167 -30.57 -5.76 -10.05
C GLN A 167 -31.98 -5.72 -10.67
N ASP A 168 -32.08 -5.40 -11.95
CA ASP A 168 -33.36 -5.14 -12.62
C ASP A 168 -34.13 -6.44 -12.90
N LYS A 169 -33.41 -7.56 -13.14
CA LYS A 169 -34.04 -8.84 -13.51
C LYS A 169 -34.02 -9.89 -12.38
N LEU A 170 -33.05 -9.85 -11.48
CA LEU A 170 -32.92 -10.81 -10.37
C LEU A 170 -33.36 -10.24 -9.03
N GLY A 171 -33.40 -8.90 -8.90
CA GLY A 171 -33.77 -8.21 -7.66
C GLY A 171 -32.72 -8.33 -6.55
N ASN A 172 -33.02 -7.81 -5.36
CA ASN A 172 -32.06 -7.66 -4.25
C ASN A 172 -31.33 -8.96 -3.83
N GLY A 173 -31.91 -10.13 -4.11
CA GLY A 173 -31.35 -11.43 -3.74
C GLY A 173 -30.08 -11.83 -4.49
N PHE A 174 -29.78 -11.20 -5.64
CA PHE A 174 -28.64 -11.60 -6.49
C PHE A 174 -27.29 -11.51 -5.76
N ILE A 175 -27.14 -10.54 -4.85
CA ILE A 175 -25.90 -10.34 -4.11
C ILE A 175 -25.68 -11.51 -3.16
N GLU A 176 -26.68 -11.84 -2.34
CA GLU A 176 -26.59 -13.00 -1.44
C GLU A 176 -26.32 -14.29 -2.22
N GLU A 177 -27.02 -14.47 -3.35
CA GLU A 177 -26.84 -15.63 -4.23
C GLU A 177 -25.40 -15.73 -4.76
N ALA A 178 -24.81 -14.60 -5.18
CA ALA A 178 -23.41 -14.54 -5.61
C ALA A 178 -22.44 -14.93 -4.49
N PHE A 179 -22.62 -14.40 -3.27
CA PHE A 179 -21.77 -14.76 -2.12
C PHE A 179 -21.89 -16.24 -1.73
N ARG A 180 -23.10 -16.80 -1.72
CA ARG A 180 -23.30 -18.22 -1.44
C ARG A 180 -22.69 -19.11 -2.51
N THR A 181 -22.82 -18.73 -3.78
CA THR A 181 -22.20 -19.44 -4.91
C THR A 181 -20.67 -19.38 -4.82
N ALA A 182 -20.11 -18.20 -4.56
CA ALA A 182 -18.68 -18.01 -4.40
C ALA A 182 -18.11 -18.88 -3.25
N ARG A 183 -18.79 -18.90 -2.10
CA ARG A 183 -18.38 -19.75 -0.97
C ARG A 183 -18.40 -21.23 -1.30
N ALA A 184 -19.37 -21.69 -2.10
CA ALA A 184 -19.45 -23.08 -2.53
C ALA A 184 -18.31 -23.47 -3.49
N ALA A 185 -17.88 -22.53 -4.35
CA ALA A 185 -16.77 -22.74 -5.29
C ALA A 185 -15.41 -22.82 -4.58
N ASP A 186 -15.12 -21.85 -3.69
CA ASP A 186 -13.90 -21.81 -2.88
C ASP A 186 -14.19 -21.37 -1.43
N SER A 187 -14.01 -22.29 -0.49
CA SER A 187 -14.15 -22.03 0.94
C SER A 187 -12.91 -21.39 1.57
N GLY A 188 -11.78 -21.34 0.87
CA GLY A 188 -10.51 -20.82 1.38
C GLY A 188 -10.30 -19.32 1.13
N ALA A 189 -10.92 -18.75 0.08
CA ALA A 189 -10.81 -17.33 -0.23
C ALA A 189 -11.70 -16.47 0.68
N LYS A 190 -11.23 -15.25 1.02
CA LYS A 190 -12.07 -14.23 1.64
C LYS A 190 -13.06 -13.67 0.61
N LEU A 191 -14.31 -13.50 0.99
CA LEU A 191 -15.37 -12.97 0.13
C LEU A 191 -15.71 -11.53 0.53
N CYS A 192 -15.39 -10.58 -0.34
CA CYS A 192 -15.56 -9.15 -0.11
C CYS A 192 -16.70 -8.56 -0.95
N TYR A 193 -17.38 -7.58 -0.38
CA TYR A 193 -18.15 -6.57 -1.14
C TYR A 193 -17.26 -5.34 -1.33
N ASN A 194 -17.16 -4.78 -2.54
CA ASN A 194 -16.27 -3.64 -2.83
C ASN A 194 -17.04 -2.47 -3.47
N ASP A 195 -16.75 -1.22 -3.07
CA ASP A 195 -17.46 -0.04 -3.57
C ASP A 195 -16.71 1.28 -3.32
N TYR A 196 -16.91 2.29 -4.18
CA TYR A 196 -16.46 3.67 -3.98
C TYR A 196 -17.52 4.54 -3.31
N ASN A 197 -17.13 5.73 -2.86
CA ASN A 197 -17.99 6.70 -2.15
C ASN A 197 -18.64 6.12 -0.90
N THR A 198 -18.12 5.00 -0.39
CA THR A 198 -18.55 4.40 0.87
C THR A 198 -17.60 4.74 2.01
N ASP A 199 -16.59 5.56 1.73
CA ASP A 199 -15.44 5.89 2.57
C ASP A 199 -15.79 6.70 3.84
N GLY A 200 -16.84 7.51 3.79
CA GLY A 200 -17.41 8.23 4.94
C GLY A 200 -18.85 7.79 5.24
N GLN A 201 -19.41 8.23 6.36
CA GLN A 201 -20.81 7.92 6.70
C GLN A 201 -21.76 8.76 5.85
N ASN A 202 -22.48 8.10 4.95
CA ASN A 202 -23.45 8.71 4.05
C ASN A 202 -24.55 7.68 3.70
N ALA A 203 -25.52 8.07 2.88
CA ALA A 203 -26.63 7.18 2.53
C ALA A 203 -26.17 5.87 1.88
N LYS A 204 -25.15 5.92 1.01
CA LYS A 204 -24.60 4.74 0.32
C LYS A 204 -23.91 3.80 1.30
N SER A 205 -22.97 4.30 2.11
CA SER A 205 -22.28 3.48 3.11
C SER A 205 -23.21 2.96 4.21
N ASN A 206 -24.26 3.70 4.56
CA ASN A 206 -25.31 3.22 5.48
C ASN A 206 -26.09 2.03 4.89
N ALA A 207 -26.38 2.06 3.59
CA ALA A 207 -27.08 0.96 2.92
C ALA A 207 -26.19 -0.28 2.79
N VAL A 208 -24.90 -0.10 2.48
CA VAL A 208 -23.91 -1.19 2.51
C VAL A 208 -23.78 -1.76 3.91
N TYR A 209 -23.69 -0.92 4.94
CA TYR A 209 -23.64 -1.35 6.34
C TYR A 209 -24.87 -2.17 6.74
N ALA A 210 -26.07 -1.73 6.35
CA ALA A 210 -27.30 -2.47 6.61
C ALA A 210 -27.32 -3.85 5.92
N MET A 211 -26.84 -3.93 4.68
CA MET A 211 -26.70 -5.20 3.94
C MET A 211 -25.72 -6.14 4.64
N VAL A 212 -24.54 -5.65 5.02
CA VAL A 212 -23.52 -6.48 5.72
C VAL A 212 -24.07 -6.97 7.05
N LYS A 213 -24.73 -6.11 7.83
CA LYS A 213 -25.35 -6.48 9.11
C LYS A 213 -26.40 -7.59 8.92
N ASP A 214 -27.29 -7.43 7.94
CA ASP A 214 -28.31 -8.45 7.60
C ASP A 214 -27.66 -9.78 7.17
N PHE A 215 -26.63 -9.73 6.32
CA PHE A 215 -25.89 -10.91 5.87
C PHE A 215 -25.24 -11.67 7.04
N LYS A 216 -24.60 -10.95 7.97
CA LYS A 216 -24.02 -11.56 9.17
C LYS A 216 -25.08 -12.19 10.07
N GLN A 217 -26.25 -11.55 10.21
CA GLN A 217 -27.36 -12.10 11.01
C GLN A 217 -27.96 -13.38 10.40
N ARG A 218 -28.02 -13.48 9.07
CA ARG A 218 -28.61 -14.63 8.35
C ARG A 218 -27.58 -15.68 7.90
N GLY A 219 -26.32 -15.54 8.29
CA GLY A 219 -25.26 -16.49 7.90
C GLY A 219 -24.96 -16.51 6.39
N VAL A 220 -25.10 -15.37 5.71
CA VAL A 220 -24.57 -15.20 4.35
C VAL A 220 -23.04 -15.05 4.45
N PRO A 221 -22.24 -15.76 3.63
CA PRO A 221 -20.80 -15.81 3.79
C PRO A 221 -20.13 -14.53 3.26
N ILE A 222 -20.09 -13.48 4.08
CA ILE A 222 -19.33 -12.25 3.83
C ILE A 222 -18.22 -12.09 4.87
N ASP A 223 -16.99 -11.96 4.37
CA ASP A 223 -15.80 -11.88 5.22
C ASP A 223 -15.24 -10.48 5.29
N CYS A 224 -15.44 -9.66 4.25
CA CYS A 224 -14.83 -8.34 4.14
C CYS A 224 -15.69 -7.31 3.41
N VAL A 225 -15.37 -6.04 3.67
CA VAL A 225 -15.80 -4.90 2.86
C VAL A 225 -14.57 -4.14 2.36
N GLY A 226 -14.48 -3.99 1.05
CA GLY A 226 -13.50 -3.18 0.34
C GLY A 226 -13.99 -1.73 0.20
N PHE A 227 -13.11 -0.80 0.55
CA PHE A 227 -13.29 0.64 0.35
C PHE A 227 -12.32 1.06 -0.74
N GLN A 228 -12.85 1.43 -1.91
CA GLN A 228 -12.02 1.78 -3.06
C GLN A 228 -11.13 2.99 -2.74
N SER A 229 -11.66 4.00 -2.04
CA SER A 229 -10.87 5.14 -1.56
C SER A 229 -10.20 5.96 -2.68
N HIS A 230 -10.95 6.20 -3.76
CA HIS A 230 -10.62 7.17 -4.80
C HIS A 230 -10.92 8.60 -4.33
N PHE A 231 -9.89 9.42 -4.15
CA PHE A 231 -10.04 10.79 -3.64
C PHE A 231 -9.55 11.86 -4.62
N ASN A 232 -10.06 13.09 -4.47
CA ASN A 232 -9.62 14.32 -5.16
C ASN A 232 -10.07 15.56 -4.37
N SER A 233 -9.89 16.76 -4.93
CA SER A 233 -10.30 18.01 -4.29
C SER A 233 -11.82 18.13 -4.09
N ASN A 234 -12.63 17.49 -4.92
CA ASN A 234 -14.10 17.50 -4.83
C ASN A 234 -14.65 16.40 -3.92
N SER A 235 -13.90 15.31 -3.74
CA SER A 235 -14.18 14.21 -2.83
C SER A 235 -12.93 13.90 -1.99
N PRO A 236 -12.61 14.74 -0.99
CA PRO A 236 -11.44 14.55 -0.15
C PRO A 236 -11.64 13.40 0.85
N VAL A 237 -10.55 12.90 1.44
CA VAL A 237 -10.61 11.88 2.51
C VAL A 237 -11.56 12.35 3.62
N PRO A 238 -12.69 11.67 3.88
CA PRO A 238 -13.70 12.12 4.86
C PRO A 238 -13.12 12.28 6.26
N SER A 239 -13.63 13.23 7.05
CA SER A 239 -13.19 13.43 8.44
C SER A 239 -13.53 12.22 9.33
N ASP A 240 -14.56 11.48 8.99
CA ASP A 240 -15.05 10.29 9.68
C ASP A 240 -14.57 8.96 9.06
N TYR A 241 -13.60 8.99 8.15
CA TYR A 241 -13.10 7.81 7.43
C TYR A 241 -12.75 6.63 8.35
N GLN A 242 -11.93 6.86 9.39
CA GLN A 242 -11.60 5.82 10.38
C GLN A 242 -12.83 5.29 11.13
N ALA A 243 -13.74 6.17 11.54
CA ALA A 243 -14.95 5.78 12.28
C ALA A 243 -15.88 4.94 11.39
N ASN A 244 -15.96 5.28 10.10
CA ASN A 244 -16.70 4.52 9.12
C ASN A 244 -16.08 3.14 8.88
N LEU A 245 -14.75 3.02 8.75
CA LEU A 245 -14.07 1.71 8.71
C LEU A 245 -14.37 0.88 9.97
N GLN A 246 -14.30 1.51 11.16
CA GLN A 246 -14.50 0.82 12.44
C GLN A 246 -15.91 0.23 12.56
N ARG A 247 -16.97 0.93 12.17
CA ARG A 247 -18.33 0.37 12.29
C ARG A 247 -18.53 -0.90 11.47
N PHE A 248 -17.90 -1.02 10.29
CA PHE A 248 -17.93 -2.28 9.54
C PHE A 248 -17.14 -3.39 10.24
N ALA A 249 -15.95 -3.05 10.78
CA ALA A 249 -15.18 -3.97 11.60
C ALA A 249 -15.97 -4.50 12.82
N ASP A 250 -16.81 -3.66 13.43
CA ASP A 250 -17.66 -4.00 14.57
C ASP A 250 -18.78 -5.00 14.21
N LEU A 251 -19.13 -5.14 12.92
CA LEU A 251 -20.01 -6.22 12.43
C LEU A 251 -19.30 -7.57 12.31
N GLY A 252 -17.99 -7.63 12.60
CA GLY A 252 -17.19 -8.85 12.54
C GLY A 252 -16.75 -9.25 11.13
N VAL A 253 -16.74 -8.29 10.18
CA VAL A 253 -16.06 -8.43 8.88
C VAL A 253 -14.71 -7.72 8.93
N ASP A 254 -13.78 -8.15 8.09
CA ASP A 254 -12.56 -7.39 7.83
C ASP A 254 -12.87 -6.16 6.96
N VAL A 255 -12.05 -5.13 7.07
CA VAL A 255 -12.07 -4.00 6.13
C VAL A 255 -10.78 -3.97 5.33
N GLN A 256 -10.86 -3.57 4.07
CA GLN A 256 -9.72 -3.51 3.16
C GLN A 256 -9.78 -2.20 2.38
N ILE A 257 -8.65 -1.51 2.26
CA ILE A 257 -8.53 -0.38 1.33
C ILE A 257 -8.04 -0.98 0.01
N THR A 258 -8.84 -0.87 -1.04
CA THR A 258 -8.73 -1.74 -2.22
C THR A 258 -8.19 -1.04 -3.46
N GLU A 259 -8.43 0.27 -3.62
CA GLU A 259 -8.17 0.99 -4.88
C GLU A 259 -7.63 2.42 -4.64
N LEU A 260 -6.82 2.60 -3.59
CA LEU A 260 -6.39 3.91 -3.14
C LEU A 260 -5.65 4.70 -4.23
N ASP A 261 -6.20 5.84 -4.59
CA ASP A 261 -5.53 6.88 -5.35
C ASP A 261 -6.04 8.26 -4.90
N ILE A 262 -5.15 9.26 -4.88
CA ILE A 262 -5.49 10.59 -4.38
C ILE A 262 -4.91 11.62 -5.33
N GLU A 263 -5.74 12.27 -6.14
CA GLU A 263 -5.27 13.32 -7.05
C GLU A 263 -4.61 14.48 -6.30
N GLY A 264 -3.60 15.08 -6.94
CA GLY A 264 -2.79 16.17 -6.41
C GLY A 264 -1.31 15.84 -6.39
N SER A 265 -0.53 16.64 -5.67
CA SER A 265 0.91 16.44 -5.52
C SER A 265 1.43 17.08 -4.22
N GLY A 266 2.71 16.85 -3.92
CA GLY A 266 3.40 17.49 -2.81
C GLY A 266 2.85 17.09 -1.43
N SER A 267 2.97 18.03 -0.47
CA SER A 267 2.66 17.79 0.94
C SER A 267 1.17 17.54 1.22
N ALA A 268 0.27 18.15 0.45
CA ALA A 268 -1.17 17.96 0.63
C ALA A 268 -1.63 16.53 0.27
N GLN A 269 -1.12 16.01 -0.86
CA GLN A 269 -1.33 14.62 -1.25
C GLN A 269 -0.70 13.67 -0.20
N ALA A 270 0.53 13.94 0.21
CA ALA A 270 1.24 13.14 1.22
C ALA A 270 0.49 13.07 2.57
N ALA A 271 -0.07 14.19 3.03
CA ALA A 271 -0.88 14.24 4.25
C ALA A 271 -2.18 13.42 4.12
N SER A 272 -2.81 13.44 2.94
CA SER A 272 -4.03 12.68 2.67
C SER A 272 -3.77 11.17 2.66
N TYR A 273 -2.68 10.74 2.01
CA TYR A 273 -2.23 9.35 2.07
C TYR A 273 -1.91 8.91 3.50
N THR A 274 -1.20 9.75 4.27
CA THR A 274 -0.91 9.50 5.69
C THR A 274 -2.18 9.30 6.51
N LYS A 275 -3.20 10.13 6.28
CA LYS A 275 -4.50 10.02 6.96
C LYS A 275 -5.17 8.66 6.69
N VAL A 276 -5.16 8.21 5.44
CA VAL A 276 -5.74 6.91 5.05
C VAL A 276 -4.97 5.74 5.67
N VAL A 277 -3.64 5.76 5.62
CA VAL A 277 -2.78 4.72 6.22
C VAL A 277 -3.01 4.63 7.73
N ASN A 278 -2.99 5.76 8.43
CA ASN A 278 -3.20 5.80 9.88
C ASN A 278 -4.60 5.31 10.28
N ALA A 279 -5.63 5.62 9.48
CA ALA A 279 -6.97 5.10 9.72
C ALA A 279 -7.03 3.56 9.62
N CYS A 280 -6.35 2.96 8.63
CA CYS A 280 -6.26 1.51 8.54
C CYS A 280 -5.46 0.90 9.70
N LEU A 281 -4.35 1.52 10.11
CA LEU A 281 -3.55 1.04 11.25
C LEU A 281 -4.34 1.12 12.57
N ALA A 282 -5.21 2.11 12.73
CA ALA A 282 -6.06 2.27 13.91
C ALA A 282 -7.20 1.24 14.00
N VAL A 283 -7.64 0.67 12.87
CA VAL A 283 -8.70 -0.35 12.84
C VAL A 283 -8.07 -1.74 12.82
N THR A 284 -8.24 -2.50 13.91
CA THR A 284 -7.60 -3.82 14.08
C THR A 284 -7.93 -4.79 12.95
N ARG A 285 -9.17 -4.75 12.44
CA ARG A 285 -9.66 -5.59 11.33
C ARG A 285 -9.41 -5.00 9.94
N CYS A 286 -8.72 -3.86 9.81
CA CYS A 286 -8.21 -3.45 8.51
C CYS A 286 -7.08 -4.39 8.11
N ASN A 287 -7.16 -5.15 7.02
CA ASN A 287 -6.13 -6.14 6.70
C ASN A 287 -5.00 -5.60 5.82
N GLY A 288 -5.19 -4.48 5.13
CA GLY A 288 -4.18 -3.90 4.27
C GLY A 288 -4.71 -2.85 3.31
N ILE A 289 -3.79 -2.34 2.51
CA ILE A 289 -3.97 -1.21 1.62
C ILE A 289 -3.53 -1.62 0.22
N THR A 290 -4.27 -1.20 -0.80
CA THR A 290 -3.89 -1.39 -2.20
C THR A 290 -4.07 -0.08 -2.93
N VAL A 291 -3.01 0.36 -3.62
CA VAL A 291 -3.05 1.54 -4.49
C VAL A 291 -3.45 1.16 -5.90
N TRP A 292 -4.21 2.01 -6.61
CA TRP A 292 -4.75 1.67 -7.93
C TRP A 292 -3.78 2.01 -9.08
N GLY A 293 -2.61 1.38 -9.04
CA GLY A 293 -1.54 1.50 -10.03
C GLY A 293 -0.16 1.68 -9.41
N ILE A 294 0.87 1.76 -10.26
CA ILE A 294 2.27 1.96 -9.84
C ILE A 294 2.74 3.39 -10.19
N PRO A 295 3.16 3.73 -11.42
CA PRO A 295 3.50 5.12 -11.77
C PRO A 295 2.29 5.90 -12.27
N ASP A 296 2.31 7.22 -12.06
CA ASP A 296 1.25 8.14 -12.51
C ASP A 296 0.90 7.98 -14.01
N LYS A 297 1.89 7.75 -14.89
CA LYS A 297 1.70 7.55 -16.34
C LYS A 297 0.71 6.43 -16.72
N TYR A 298 0.51 5.44 -15.85
CA TYR A 298 -0.41 4.32 -16.09
C TYR A 298 -1.67 4.39 -15.24
N SER A 299 -1.85 5.42 -14.43
CA SER A 299 -3.10 5.60 -13.69
C SER A 299 -4.26 5.89 -14.65
N TRP A 300 -5.41 5.27 -14.40
CA TRP A 300 -6.68 5.65 -15.03
C TRP A 300 -7.09 7.12 -14.77
N ARG A 301 -6.45 7.77 -13.78
CA ARG A 301 -6.60 9.19 -13.39
C ARG A 301 -5.29 9.96 -13.54
N SER A 302 -4.45 9.59 -14.51
CA SER A 302 -3.08 10.12 -14.72
C SER A 302 -2.99 11.65 -14.73
N SER A 303 -4.00 12.36 -15.25
CA SER A 303 -4.03 13.83 -15.25
C SER A 303 -3.99 14.46 -13.84
N GLY A 304 -4.38 13.72 -12.81
CA GLY A 304 -4.34 14.16 -11.43
C GLY A 304 -3.13 13.66 -10.64
N THR A 305 -2.16 13.01 -11.29
CA THR A 305 -0.92 12.47 -10.68
C THR A 305 -1.17 11.77 -9.34
N PRO A 306 -2.04 10.74 -9.28
CA PRO A 306 -2.67 10.36 -8.02
C PRO A 306 -1.92 9.31 -7.20
N LEU A 307 -0.82 8.74 -7.73
CA LEU A 307 -0.15 7.56 -7.18
C LEU A 307 1.11 7.90 -6.36
N LEU A 308 1.84 6.87 -5.93
CA LEU A 308 3.05 6.99 -5.09
C LEU A 308 4.34 7.21 -5.88
N PHE A 309 4.33 6.87 -7.17
CA PHE A 309 5.47 7.01 -8.08
C PHE A 309 5.12 7.94 -9.24
N ASP A 310 6.07 8.78 -9.65
CA ASP A 310 5.92 9.62 -10.83
C ASP A 310 6.07 8.80 -12.14
N ASP A 311 5.94 9.47 -13.28
CA ASP A 311 6.00 8.84 -14.61
C ASP A 311 7.32 8.12 -14.90
N ASN A 312 8.39 8.47 -14.19
CA ASN A 312 9.73 7.88 -14.30
C ASN A 312 10.06 6.94 -13.14
N TYR A 313 9.05 6.47 -12.39
CA TYR A 313 9.19 5.61 -11.21
C TYR A 313 9.90 6.28 -10.02
N GLY A 314 10.03 7.60 -10.04
CA GLY A 314 10.54 8.36 -8.90
C GLY A 314 9.56 8.33 -7.74
N LYS A 315 10.05 8.07 -6.52
CA LYS A 315 9.25 8.09 -5.29
C LYS A 315 8.78 9.52 -5.01
N LYS A 316 7.46 9.72 -4.96
CA LYS A 316 6.84 11.03 -4.65
C LYS A 316 6.83 11.30 -3.14
N PRO A 317 6.60 12.55 -2.69
CA PRO A 317 6.38 12.83 -1.26
C PRO A 317 5.29 11.96 -0.60
N ALA A 318 4.28 11.55 -1.38
CA ALA A 318 3.27 10.60 -0.93
C ALA A 318 3.85 9.23 -0.56
N TYR A 319 4.78 8.68 -1.35
CA TYR A 319 5.49 7.44 -1.02
C TYR A 319 6.19 7.54 0.33
N THR A 320 7.00 8.60 0.52
CA THR A 320 7.79 8.78 1.74
C THR A 320 6.88 8.88 2.97
N ALA A 321 5.76 9.59 2.84
CA ALA A 321 4.80 9.74 3.92
C ALA A 321 4.06 8.44 4.26
N VAL A 322 3.66 7.64 3.26
CA VAL A 322 3.08 6.30 3.47
C VAL A 322 4.08 5.39 4.19
N LEU A 323 5.33 5.35 3.71
CA LEU A 323 6.36 4.50 4.30
C LEU A 323 6.63 4.87 5.76
N ALA A 324 6.75 6.17 6.05
CA ALA A 324 6.92 6.68 7.41
C ALA A 324 5.73 6.34 8.31
N ALA A 325 4.49 6.46 7.81
CA ALA A 325 3.28 6.09 8.57
C ALA A 325 3.23 4.59 8.90
N LEU A 326 3.77 3.74 8.02
CA LEU A 326 3.92 2.30 8.28
C LEU A 326 5.07 1.98 9.26
N GLY A 327 5.84 2.98 9.68
CA GLY A 327 7.02 2.83 10.56
C GLY A 327 8.26 2.36 9.83
N GLY A 328 8.28 2.42 8.49
CA GLY A 328 9.45 2.15 7.68
C GLY A 328 10.43 3.31 7.71
N THR A 329 11.72 3.00 7.64
CA THR A 329 12.76 3.99 7.38
C THR A 329 13.23 3.73 5.96
N GLY A 330 12.86 4.60 5.02
CA GLY A 330 13.17 4.35 3.62
C GLY A 330 14.65 4.09 3.36
N ASP A 331 14.93 3.16 2.44
CA ASP A 331 16.24 3.07 1.79
C ASP A 331 16.55 4.46 1.24
N GLY A 332 17.61 5.08 1.75
CA GLY A 332 17.91 6.51 1.63
C GLY A 332 18.01 7.04 0.20
N GLY A 333 16.87 7.36 -0.39
CA GLY A 333 16.71 8.05 -1.66
C GLY A 333 15.37 8.77 -1.70
N GLY A 334 15.31 9.97 -1.13
CA GLY A 334 14.14 10.86 -1.25
C GLY A 334 13.71 11.55 0.05
N ASP A 335 14.30 12.73 0.27
CA ASP A 335 13.76 13.92 0.95
C ASP A 335 13.01 13.73 2.30
N PRO A 336 13.65 14.05 3.46
CA PRO A 336 12.90 14.46 4.63
C PRO A 336 12.31 15.85 4.35
N GLY A 337 11.08 15.86 3.83
CA GLY A 337 10.50 17.05 3.23
C GLY A 337 10.35 18.28 4.13
N THR A 338 9.95 19.34 3.44
CA THR A 338 9.20 20.54 3.88
C THR A 338 9.95 21.74 4.45
N GLY A 339 9.95 22.83 3.66
CA GLY A 339 9.79 24.20 4.16
C GLY A 339 10.96 24.86 4.90
N GLY A 340 12.09 24.18 5.07
CA GLY A 340 13.30 24.78 5.62
C GLY A 340 13.96 25.75 4.64
N ALA A 341 14.68 26.76 5.14
CA ALA A 341 15.45 27.68 4.32
C ALA A 341 16.54 26.96 3.47
N CYS A 342 16.89 25.71 3.79
CA CYS A 342 17.74 24.85 2.98
C CYS A 342 17.33 23.37 3.05
N THR A 343 17.78 22.57 2.08
CA THR A 343 17.69 21.10 2.04
C THR A 343 19.07 20.47 1.96
N ALA A 344 19.19 19.20 2.35
CA ALA A 344 20.42 18.41 2.23
C ALA A 344 20.10 17.04 1.60
N THR A 345 20.79 16.70 0.52
CA THR A 345 20.62 15.41 -0.19
C THR A 345 21.93 14.64 -0.20
N TYR A 346 21.89 13.32 -0.07
CA TYR A 346 23.09 12.48 -0.06
C TYR A 346 23.20 11.58 -1.28
N THR A 347 24.43 11.42 -1.75
CA THR A 347 24.81 10.49 -2.80
C THR A 347 26.05 9.72 -2.36
N ARG A 348 26.05 8.40 -2.55
CA ARG A 348 27.26 7.59 -2.45
C ARG A 348 28.05 7.70 -3.76
N THR A 349 29.30 8.15 -3.70
CA THR A 349 30.08 8.47 -4.91
C THR A 349 31.10 7.39 -5.28
N ASN A 350 31.72 6.74 -4.29
CA ASN A 350 32.70 5.67 -4.52
C ASN A 350 32.55 4.59 -3.45
N THR A 351 32.83 3.33 -3.81
CA THR A 351 32.76 2.19 -2.87
C THR A 351 33.97 1.29 -3.06
N TRP A 352 34.55 0.86 -1.94
CA TRP A 352 35.62 -0.12 -1.83
C TRP A 352 35.21 -1.20 -0.82
N GLY A 353 35.97 -2.30 -0.73
CA GLY A 353 35.63 -3.42 0.15
C GLY A 353 35.54 -3.06 1.64
N ASP A 354 36.26 -2.03 2.09
CA ASP A 354 36.34 -1.60 3.48
C ASP A 354 35.72 -0.22 3.75
N ARG A 355 35.43 0.60 2.72
CA ARG A 355 34.95 1.99 2.86
C ARG A 355 34.11 2.47 1.69
N PHE A 356 33.40 3.58 1.88
CA PHE A 356 32.76 4.32 0.79
C PHE A 356 32.84 5.83 0.99
N ASN A 357 32.70 6.59 -0.09
CA ASN A 357 32.57 8.04 -0.04
C ASN A 357 31.09 8.45 -0.10
N GLY A 358 30.73 9.37 0.77
CA GLY A 358 29.46 10.09 0.76
C GLY A 358 29.68 11.53 0.30
N GLN A 359 28.73 12.05 -0.49
CA GLN A 359 28.62 13.45 -0.82
C GLN A 359 27.24 13.94 -0.37
N VAL A 360 27.21 15.09 0.30
CA VAL A 360 25.97 15.77 0.67
C VAL A 360 25.90 17.08 -0.09
N THR A 361 24.79 17.30 -0.80
CA THR A 361 24.49 18.56 -1.48
C THR A 361 23.50 19.36 -0.64
N VAL A 362 23.91 20.56 -0.25
CA VAL A 362 23.09 21.54 0.47
C VAL A 362 22.54 22.53 -0.53
N LYS A 363 21.23 22.75 -0.55
CA LYS A 363 20.57 23.68 -1.48
C LYS A 363 19.71 24.66 -0.70
N ALA A 364 19.86 25.96 -0.97
CA ALA A 364 18.95 26.98 -0.44
C ALA A 364 17.56 26.87 -1.08
N GLY A 365 16.53 27.16 -0.29
CA GLY A 365 15.14 27.22 -0.75
C GLY A 365 14.86 28.44 -1.63
N SER A 366 13.66 29.00 -1.54
CA SER A 366 13.24 30.18 -2.31
C SER A 366 13.85 31.50 -1.81
N SER A 367 14.58 31.48 -0.70
CA SER A 367 15.29 32.63 -0.12
C SER A 367 16.77 32.32 0.04
N ALA A 368 17.61 33.36 0.00
CA ALA A 368 19.03 33.23 0.29
C ALA A 368 19.25 32.87 1.76
N ILE A 369 20.33 32.14 2.04
CA ILE A 369 20.76 31.76 3.39
C ILE A 369 22.17 32.29 3.64
N SER A 370 22.48 32.66 4.89
CA SER A 370 23.78 33.16 5.35
C SER A 370 24.77 32.04 5.67
N THR A 371 24.25 30.91 6.17
CA THR A 371 25.03 29.72 6.53
C THR A 371 24.11 28.51 6.67
N TRP A 372 24.71 27.33 6.82
CA TRP A 372 24.00 26.06 6.97
C TRP A 372 24.75 25.11 7.90
N THR A 373 24.04 24.18 8.52
CA THR A 373 24.64 23.01 9.18
C THR A 373 23.85 21.75 8.86
N VAL A 374 24.54 20.62 8.69
CA VAL A 374 23.93 19.33 8.36
C VAL A 374 24.51 18.23 9.25
N PRO A 375 23.69 17.54 10.06
CA PRO A 375 24.10 16.35 10.78
C PRO A 375 24.15 15.14 9.83
N VAL A 376 25.19 14.34 9.95
CA VAL A 376 25.41 13.05 9.28
C VAL A 376 25.63 12.00 10.34
N THR A 377 24.74 11.03 10.42
CA THR A 377 24.80 9.94 11.40
C THR A 377 25.25 8.66 10.71
N VAL A 378 26.35 8.07 11.18
CA VAL A 378 26.78 6.73 10.78
C VAL A 378 26.37 5.70 11.83
N THR A 379 26.14 4.47 11.40
CA THR A 379 25.68 3.39 12.29
C THR A 379 26.87 2.57 12.75
N SER A 380 27.07 2.41 14.08
CA SER A 380 28.09 1.51 14.61
C SER A 380 28.00 0.12 13.93
N PRO A 381 29.10 -0.49 13.48
CA PRO A 381 30.50 -0.15 13.76
C PRO A 381 31.14 0.87 12.80
N GLN A 382 30.38 1.50 11.89
CA GLN A 382 30.92 2.47 10.95
C GLN A 382 31.61 3.64 11.65
N LYS A 383 32.63 4.20 11.00
CA LYS A 383 33.29 5.44 11.42
C LYS A 383 33.60 6.30 10.21
N ILE A 384 33.38 7.61 10.32
CA ILE A 384 33.83 8.56 9.30
C ILE A 384 35.33 8.80 9.54
N ALA A 385 36.14 8.57 8.51
CA ALA A 385 37.60 8.67 8.59
C ALA A 385 38.14 10.02 8.10
N THR A 386 37.51 10.59 7.07
CA THR A 386 37.95 11.85 6.46
C THR A 386 36.75 12.67 5.98
N THR A 387 36.94 13.97 5.88
CA THR A 387 35.93 14.94 5.41
C THR A 387 36.57 16.00 4.53
N TRP A 388 35.82 16.57 3.58
CA TRP A 388 36.29 17.69 2.75
C TRP A 388 35.15 18.66 2.45
N ASN A 389 35.53 19.88 2.04
CA ASN A 389 34.61 20.99 1.70
C ASN A 389 33.66 21.40 2.84
N GLY A 390 34.11 21.24 4.09
CA GLY A 390 33.40 21.71 5.28
C GLY A 390 34.22 21.52 6.55
N THR A 391 33.70 22.04 7.66
CA THR A 391 34.28 21.98 8.99
C THR A 391 33.40 21.10 9.88
N PRO A 392 33.81 19.85 10.19
CA PRO A 392 33.01 18.94 10.99
C PRO A 392 33.11 19.24 12.48
N SER A 393 32.07 18.86 13.21
CA SER A 393 32.03 18.75 14.66
C SER A 393 31.35 17.42 15.04
N TRP A 394 31.67 16.86 16.19
CA TRP A 394 31.24 15.51 16.59
C TRP A 394 30.44 15.55 17.87
N ASP A 395 29.45 14.66 17.97
CA ASP A 395 28.78 14.38 19.24
C ASP A 395 29.66 13.53 20.18
N GLY A 396 29.21 13.35 21.42
CA GLY A 396 29.95 12.58 22.43
C GLY A 396 30.13 11.09 22.08
N SER A 397 29.32 10.54 21.18
CA SER A 397 29.45 9.15 20.72
C SER A 397 30.43 8.98 19.55
N GLY A 398 30.77 10.07 18.85
CA GLY A 398 31.57 10.06 17.63
C GLY A 398 30.88 9.35 16.46
N ASN A 399 29.54 9.26 16.47
CA ASN A 399 28.74 8.66 15.39
C ASN A 399 27.91 9.71 14.64
N VAL A 400 27.73 10.90 15.22
CA VAL A 400 27.05 12.02 14.57
C VAL A 400 28.06 13.11 14.26
N MET A 401 28.25 13.37 12.97
CA MET A 401 29.05 14.47 12.44
C MET A 401 28.14 15.63 12.07
N THR A 402 28.25 16.78 12.71
CA THR A 402 27.60 18.00 12.23
C THR A 402 28.57 18.79 11.36
N MET A 403 28.27 18.85 10.06
CA MET A 403 29.06 19.59 9.09
C MET A 403 28.61 21.06 9.02
N LYS A 404 29.58 21.97 8.92
CA LYS A 404 29.38 23.40 8.67
C LYS A 404 30.21 23.85 7.46
N PRO A 405 29.88 24.95 6.76
CA PRO A 405 30.70 25.48 5.69
C PRO A 405 32.10 25.84 6.19
N ASN A 406 33.10 25.60 5.33
CA ASN A 406 34.47 26.07 5.55
C ASN A 406 34.65 27.43 4.86
N GLY A 407 34.47 28.52 5.60
CA GLY A 407 34.46 29.89 5.07
C GLY A 407 33.05 30.42 4.84
N ASN A 408 32.79 31.04 3.68
CA ASN A 408 31.48 31.63 3.38
C ASN A 408 30.41 30.53 3.19
N GLY A 409 29.42 30.49 4.09
CA GLY A 409 28.29 29.58 4.03
C GLY A 409 27.09 30.09 3.25
N SER A 410 27.17 31.31 2.70
CA SER A 410 26.03 31.95 2.06
C SER A 410 25.67 31.26 0.73
N LEU A 411 24.39 30.97 0.53
CA LEU A 411 23.86 30.50 -0.74
C LEU A 411 22.72 31.42 -1.17
N ALA A 412 22.77 31.89 -2.43
CA ALA A 412 21.62 32.58 -3.03
C ALA A 412 20.41 31.63 -3.12
N ALA A 413 19.20 32.19 -3.26
CA ALA A 413 17.99 31.39 -3.44
C ALA A 413 18.17 30.36 -4.58
N GLY A 414 17.87 29.10 -4.30
CA GLY A 414 18.03 27.98 -5.25
C GLY A 414 19.47 27.53 -5.53
N ALA A 415 20.50 28.23 -5.03
CA ALA A 415 21.90 27.83 -5.18
C ALA A 415 22.25 26.65 -4.26
N SER A 416 23.29 25.91 -4.61
CA SER A 416 23.73 24.73 -3.89
C SER A 416 25.24 24.64 -3.74
N THR A 417 25.69 23.95 -2.69
CA THR A 417 27.07 23.55 -2.46
C THR A 417 27.12 22.08 -2.03
N SER A 418 28.30 21.47 -1.97
CA SER A 418 28.44 20.10 -1.50
C SER A 418 29.66 19.90 -0.62
N PHE A 419 29.52 19.04 0.39
CA PHE A 419 30.64 18.49 1.16
C PHE A 419 30.69 16.98 1.02
N GLY A 420 31.81 16.38 1.38
CA GLY A 420 31.93 14.93 1.35
C GLY A 420 32.74 14.36 2.50
N PHE A 421 32.63 13.05 2.65
CA PHE A 421 33.27 12.31 3.72
C PHE A 421 33.49 10.84 3.31
N THR A 422 34.48 10.20 3.91
CA THR A 422 34.73 8.75 3.76
C THR A 422 34.25 8.01 5.01
N VAL A 423 33.43 6.98 4.81
CA VAL A 423 32.95 6.07 5.86
C VAL A 423 33.72 4.76 5.78
N MET A 424 34.42 4.40 6.85
CA MET A 424 34.90 3.03 7.08
C MET A 424 33.69 2.18 7.46
N THR A 425 33.45 1.12 6.68
CA THR A 425 32.26 0.26 6.84
C THR A 425 32.32 -0.56 8.12
N ASN A 426 33.49 -1.08 8.46
CA ASN A 426 33.71 -2.01 9.57
C ASN A 426 32.70 -3.17 9.58
N GLY A 427 32.30 -3.65 8.39
CA GLY A 427 31.29 -4.70 8.22
C GLY A 427 29.86 -4.20 8.02
N ASN A 428 29.61 -2.89 8.09
CA ASN A 428 28.32 -2.27 7.82
C ASN A 428 28.40 -1.33 6.60
N THR A 429 27.69 -1.69 5.53
CA THR A 429 27.66 -0.96 4.25
C THR A 429 26.44 -0.04 4.09
N SER A 430 25.63 0.14 5.13
CA SER A 430 24.44 0.99 5.08
C SER A 430 24.81 2.45 4.82
N ALA A 431 23.89 3.17 4.17
CA ALA A 431 24.06 4.61 3.97
C ALA A 431 23.98 5.36 5.32
N PRO A 432 24.74 6.44 5.51
CA PRO A 432 24.57 7.34 6.64
C PRO A 432 23.20 8.04 6.57
N THR A 433 22.63 8.36 7.72
CA THR A 433 21.43 9.20 7.80
C THR A 433 21.84 10.67 7.72
N ILE A 434 21.20 11.42 6.82
CA ILE A 434 21.37 12.87 6.74
C ILE A 434 20.22 13.54 7.48
N GLY A 435 20.53 14.30 8.52
CA GLY A 435 19.55 15.09 9.23
C GLY A 435 19.18 16.36 8.47
N ALA A 436 18.16 17.06 8.95
CA ALA A 436 17.67 18.29 8.33
C ALA A 436 18.78 19.35 8.21
N CYS A 437 18.79 20.04 7.07
CA CYS A 437 19.60 21.24 6.92
C CYS A 437 19.04 22.36 7.81
N THR A 438 19.88 22.97 8.62
CA THR A 438 19.51 24.09 9.49
C THR A 438 20.28 25.34 9.08
N THR A 439 19.62 26.50 9.11
CA THR A 439 20.22 27.81 8.82
C THR A 439 20.31 28.64 10.11
N SER A 440 21.26 29.56 10.18
CA SER A 440 21.39 30.51 11.30
C SER A 440 21.80 31.91 10.87
#